data_AF-A0A920LTR3-F1
#
_entry.id   AF-A0A920LTR3-F1
#
_cell.length_a   1.000
_cell.length_b   1.000
_cell.length_c   1.000
_cell.angle_alpha   90.00
_cell.angle_beta   90.00
_cell.angle_gamma   90.00
#
_symmetry.space_group_name_H-M   'P 1'
#
loop_
_entity.id
_entity.type
_entity.pdbx_description
1 polymer ?
#
loop_
_entity_poly.entity_id
_entity_poly.type
_entity_poly.pdbx_seq_one_letter_code
_entity_poly.pdbx_strand_id
1 'polypeptide(L)'
;MSKWHFWIDRGGTFTDIVAQSPKGKLITDKLLSENPDKYKDAAIHSIRNLMQLEKNSKIPVGLIGSIKMGTTVATNALLERKGEPVGLITNNGYADSLEIGFQARPSLFAREIKKPDLLYKRVVELDVRVDSKGNELSYLNKKETREKLQHLFDAGIRSIAVVFMHSYKFPKHEKQVGIIAKKIGFKQISLSHEVSPLVKFISRGDTTVTDAYLSPLLHRYVEQIRSVFDDNLNQLNLLFMTSSGGLTSANLFRGKDAILSGPAGGIIGAIKTSEYSGAKKIITFDMGGTSTDVAHYSGIIEKEFETEIAGIRMRVPMLKINTVAAGGGSILHFDGERFQVGPLSAGANPGPACYDMGGPLTVTDANLILGRLQPKYFPKLFGPNGQNALIPL
;
A
#
# COMPACT_ATOMS: atom_id res chain seq x y z
N MET A 1 21.35 -1.96 -28.15
CA MET A 1 21.11 -3.30 -27.59
C MET A 1 19.75 -3.30 -26.92
N SER A 2 18.96 -4.35 -27.11
CA SER A 2 17.70 -4.56 -26.41
C SER A 2 17.95 -4.81 -24.91
N LYS A 3 17.02 -4.38 -24.07
CA LYS A 3 17.14 -4.40 -22.60
C LYS A 3 16.11 -5.35 -21.99
N TRP A 4 16.27 -5.65 -20.71
CA TRP A 4 15.26 -6.38 -19.92
C TRP A 4 14.09 -5.48 -19.52
N HIS A 5 12.88 -6.01 -19.57
CA HIS A 5 11.68 -5.36 -19.02
C HIS A 5 11.02 -6.27 -18.00
N PHE A 6 10.62 -5.72 -16.86
CA PHE A 6 9.98 -6.47 -15.77
C PHE A 6 8.62 -5.85 -15.40
N TRP A 7 7.63 -6.71 -15.24
CA TRP A 7 6.32 -6.40 -14.65
C TRP A 7 6.13 -7.31 -13.45
N ILE A 8 5.98 -6.70 -12.27
CA ILE A 8 6.01 -7.42 -11.01
C ILE A 8 4.76 -7.04 -10.22
N ASP A 9 4.02 -8.02 -9.74
CA ASP A 9 2.98 -7.81 -8.75
C ASP A 9 3.38 -8.48 -7.44
N ARG A 10 3.69 -7.66 -6.43
CA ARG A 10 4.01 -8.14 -5.09
C ARG A 10 2.73 -8.17 -4.26
N GLY A 11 2.07 -9.32 -4.28
CA GLY A 11 0.92 -9.63 -3.44
C GLY A 11 1.29 -10.06 -2.02
N GLY A 12 0.28 -10.42 -1.22
CA GLY A 12 0.48 -10.87 0.17
C GLY A 12 1.13 -12.25 0.30
N THR A 13 0.75 -13.20 -0.55
CA THR A 13 1.27 -14.59 -0.49
C THR A 13 2.35 -14.85 -1.53
N PHE A 14 2.11 -14.45 -2.77
CA PHE A 14 3.04 -14.66 -3.88
C PHE A 14 3.42 -13.33 -4.54
N THR A 15 4.65 -13.28 -5.04
CA THR A 15 5.11 -12.28 -5.98
C THR A 15 5.13 -12.90 -7.36
N ASP A 16 4.38 -12.30 -8.28
CA ASP A 16 4.26 -12.71 -9.67
C ASP A 16 5.15 -11.82 -10.54
N ILE A 17 5.94 -12.44 -11.41
CA ILE A 17 6.89 -11.75 -12.29
C ILE A 17 6.61 -12.17 -13.73
N VAL A 18 6.47 -11.17 -14.59
CA VAL A 18 6.59 -11.32 -16.04
C VAL A 18 7.82 -10.52 -16.45
N ALA A 19 8.72 -11.15 -17.20
CA ALA A 19 9.93 -10.53 -17.72
C ALA A 19 10.02 -10.71 -19.23
N GLN A 20 10.49 -9.68 -19.92
CA GLN A 20 10.91 -9.76 -21.32
C GLN A 20 12.43 -9.66 -21.38
N SER A 21 13.07 -10.70 -21.90
CA SER A 21 14.52 -10.70 -22.14
C SER A 21 14.91 -9.76 -23.27
N PRO A 22 16.20 -9.37 -23.38
CA PRO A 22 16.74 -8.66 -24.54
C PRO A 22 16.42 -9.35 -25.87
N LYS A 23 16.25 -10.68 -25.88
CA LYS A 23 15.90 -11.43 -27.09
C LYS A 23 14.39 -11.38 -27.43
N GLY A 24 13.59 -10.63 -26.67
CA GLY A 24 12.14 -10.53 -26.83
C GLY A 24 11.34 -11.68 -26.21
N LYS A 25 12.00 -12.72 -25.67
CA LYS A 25 11.33 -13.85 -25.01
C LYS A 25 10.67 -13.42 -23.70
N LEU A 26 9.39 -13.76 -23.54
CA LEU A 26 8.66 -13.65 -22.28
C LEU A 26 8.97 -14.82 -21.36
N ILE A 27 9.17 -14.51 -20.08
CA ILE A 27 9.48 -15.47 -19.02
C ILE A 27 8.60 -15.11 -17.82
N THR A 28 8.00 -16.11 -17.19
CA THR A 28 7.23 -15.94 -15.97
C THR A 28 7.96 -16.60 -14.79
N ASP A 29 7.88 -15.98 -13.63
CA ASP A 29 8.42 -16.51 -12.38
C ASP A 29 7.43 -16.21 -11.24
N LYS A 30 7.39 -17.09 -10.24
CA LYS A 30 6.47 -16.99 -9.10
C LYS A 30 7.20 -17.41 -7.85
N LEU A 31 7.20 -16.54 -6.86
CA LEU A 31 7.95 -16.70 -5.60
C LEU A 31 7.03 -16.41 -4.42
N LEU A 32 7.32 -16.96 -3.25
CA LEU A 32 6.66 -16.52 -2.02
C LEU A 32 7.01 -15.05 -1.75
N SER A 33 6.03 -14.22 -1.41
CA SER A 33 6.28 -12.79 -1.17
C SER A 33 7.19 -12.53 0.02
N GLU A 34 7.19 -13.45 0.99
CA GLU A 34 8.08 -13.45 2.15
C GLU A 34 8.67 -14.85 2.34
N ASN A 35 10.00 -14.94 2.29
CA ASN A 35 10.77 -16.14 2.61
C ASN A 35 12.15 -15.70 3.13
N PRO A 36 12.23 -15.24 4.39
CA PRO A 36 13.41 -14.58 4.93
C PRO A 36 14.66 -15.48 4.94
N ASP A 37 14.49 -16.80 5.00
CA ASP A 37 15.58 -17.77 4.98
C ASP A 37 16.26 -17.87 3.61
N LYS A 38 15.56 -17.49 2.53
CA LYS A 38 16.05 -17.58 1.15
C LYS A 38 16.43 -16.24 0.54
N TYR A 39 15.62 -15.22 0.73
CA TYR A 39 15.82 -13.91 0.13
C TYR A 39 15.21 -12.80 0.97
N LYS A 40 15.83 -11.61 0.89
CA LYS A 40 15.31 -10.40 1.54
C LYS A 40 14.08 -9.82 0.83
N ASP A 41 13.98 -10.02 -0.49
CA ASP A 41 12.88 -9.53 -1.31
C ASP A 41 12.73 -10.40 -2.57
N ALA A 42 11.49 -10.81 -2.85
CA ALA A 42 11.17 -11.71 -3.94
C ALA A 42 11.40 -11.08 -5.33
N ALA A 43 11.07 -9.81 -5.50
CA ALA A 43 11.22 -9.10 -6.77
C ALA A 43 12.70 -8.98 -7.16
N ILE A 44 13.54 -8.55 -6.21
CA ILE A 44 14.99 -8.46 -6.40
C ILE A 44 15.59 -9.85 -6.68
N HIS A 45 15.16 -10.87 -5.95
CA HIS A 45 15.62 -12.25 -6.15
C HIS A 45 15.32 -12.74 -7.57
N SER A 46 14.08 -12.57 -8.04
CA SER A 46 13.67 -12.96 -9.40
C SER A 46 14.47 -12.24 -10.48
N ILE A 47 14.62 -10.90 -10.37
CA ILE A 47 15.41 -10.12 -11.35
C ILE A 47 16.83 -10.69 -11.46
N ARG A 48 17.49 -10.98 -10.33
CA ARG A 48 18.85 -11.55 -10.31
C ARG A 48 18.92 -12.92 -10.96
N ASN A 49 17.99 -13.81 -10.62
CA ASN A 49 17.96 -15.17 -11.15
C ASN A 49 17.72 -15.17 -12.66
N LEU A 50 16.75 -14.38 -13.14
CA LEU A 50 16.41 -14.28 -14.56
C LEU A 50 17.55 -13.67 -15.39
N MET A 51 18.29 -12.74 -14.80
CA MET A 51 19.49 -12.15 -15.41
C MET A 51 20.77 -12.98 -15.20
N GLN A 52 20.69 -14.09 -14.45
CA GLN A 52 21.82 -14.97 -14.11
C GLN A 52 22.99 -14.21 -13.46
N LEU A 53 22.68 -13.27 -12.57
CA LEU A 53 23.68 -12.45 -11.88
C LEU A 53 24.27 -13.19 -10.68
N GLU A 54 25.55 -12.96 -10.41
CA GLU A 54 26.20 -13.47 -9.20
C GLU A 54 25.54 -12.95 -7.93
N LYS A 55 25.58 -13.77 -6.87
CA LYS A 55 25.03 -13.42 -5.56
C LYS A 55 25.68 -12.14 -5.05
N ASN A 56 24.87 -11.16 -4.64
CA ASN A 56 25.28 -9.84 -4.11
C ASN A 56 25.95 -8.86 -5.10
N SER A 57 26.15 -9.21 -6.37
CA SER A 57 26.64 -8.26 -7.39
C SER A 57 25.66 -7.09 -7.60
N LYS A 58 26.09 -5.90 -8.02
CA LYS A 58 25.11 -4.84 -8.38
C LYS A 58 24.39 -5.19 -9.68
N ILE A 59 23.08 -4.91 -9.75
CA ILE A 59 22.30 -5.10 -10.98
C ILE A 59 22.63 -3.96 -11.94
N PRO A 60 23.09 -4.25 -13.18
CA PRO A 60 23.51 -3.20 -14.09
C PRO A 60 22.31 -2.42 -14.64
N VAL A 61 22.20 -1.12 -14.35
CA VAL A 61 21.05 -0.31 -14.79
C VAL A 61 21.00 -0.23 -16.32
N GLY A 62 22.16 -0.23 -16.98
CA GLY A 62 22.26 -0.20 -18.45
C GLY A 62 21.55 -1.37 -19.15
N LEU A 63 21.37 -2.49 -18.46
CA LEU A 63 20.69 -3.69 -18.99
C LEU A 63 19.17 -3.68 -18.74
N ILE A 64 18.65 -2.72 -18.00
CA ILE A 64 17.25 -2.59 -17.64
C ILE A 64 16.58 -1.51 -18.49
N GLY A 65 15.52 -1.88 -19.19
CA GLY A 65 14.66 -0.97 -19.95
C GLY A 65 13.59 -0.37 -19.06
N SER A 66 12.89 -1.20 -18.28
CA SER A 66 11.95 -0.74 -17.25
C SER A 66 11.62 -1.83 -16.23
N ILE A 67 11.25 -1.38 -15.03
CA ILE A 67 10.66 -2.21 -13.98
C ILE A 67 9.34 -1.54 -13.59
N LYS A 68 8.23 -2.26 -13.72
CA LYS A 68 6.88 -1.80 -13.37
C LYS A 68 6.37 -2.67 -12.23
N MET A 69 5.97 -2.07 -11.12
CA MET A 69 5.62 -2.80 -9.90
C MET A 69 4.23 -2.42 -9.36
N GLY A 70 3.38 -3.42 -9.15
CA GLY A 70 2.23 -3.34 -8.24
C GLY A 70 2.63 -3.86 -6.86
N THR A 71 2.04 -3.33 -5.79
CA THR A 71 2.31 -3.85 -4.45
C THR A 71 1.12 -3.70 -3.50
N THR A 72 0.93 -4.69 -2.62
CA THR A 72 -0.08 -4.65 -1.55
C THR A 72 0.48 -4.13 -0.22
N VAL A 73 1.75 -3.72 -0.16
CA VAL A 73 2.43 -3.27 1.08
C VAL A 73 1.65 -2.17 1.80
N ALA A 74 1.19 -1.16 1.06
CA ALA A 74 0.44 -0.04 1.65
C ALA A 74 -0.92 -0.49 2.20
N THR A 75 -1.67 -1.28 1.44
CA THR A 75 -2.98 -1.80 1.85
C THR A 75 -2.85 -2.65 3.12
N ASN A 76 -1.90 -3.59 3.14
CA ASN A 76 -1.68 -4.47 4.28
C ASN A 76 -1.23 -3.69 5.52
N ALA A 77 -0.31 -2.73 5.36
CA ALA A 77 0.12 -1.89 6.48
C ALA A 77 -1.01 -1.04 7.06
N LEU A 78 -1.96 -0.58 6.22
CA LEU A 78 -3.14 0.16 6.67
C LEU A 78 -4.12 -0.74 7.44
N LEU A 79 -4.38 -1.95 6.94
CA LEU A 79 -5.27 -2.95 7.55
C LEU A 79 -4.71 -3.47 8.88
N GLU A 80 -3.41 -3.80 8.91
CA GLU A 80 -2.73 -4.35 10.09
C GLU A 80 -2.27 -3.28 11.09
N ARG A 81 -2.50 -1.99 10.79
CA ARG A 81 -2.02 -0.85 11.60
C ARG A 81 -0.51 -0.86 11.83
N LYS A 82 0.26 -1.21 10.80
CA LYS A 82 1.73 -1.28 10.80
C LYS A 82 2.42 -0.17 9.99
N GLY A 83 1.84 1.03 9.96
CA GLY A 83 2.51 2.23 9.43
C GLY A 83 3.35 2.98 10.46
N GLU A 84 3.90 4.12 10.05
CA GLU A 84 4.76 4.95 10.89
C GLU A 84 3.95 5.77 11.90
N PRO A 85 4.39 5.95 13.16
CA PRO A 85 3.73 6.86 14.09
C PRO A 85 3.67 8.30 13.56
N VAL A 86 2.46 8.86 13.45
CA VAL A 86 2.21 10.20 12.91
C VAL A 86 1.87 11.20 14.00
N GLY A 87 2.45 12.41 13.90
CA GLY A 87 1.95 13.60 14.59
C GLY A 87 1.10 14.47 13.67
N LEU A 88 -0.08 14.87 14.13
CA LEU A 88 -0.96 15.81 13.43
C LEU A 88 -0.66 17.25 13.86
N ILE A 89 -0.37 18.12 12.91
CA ILE A 89 -0.18 19.56 13.14
C ILE A 89 -1.39 20.29 12.56
N THR A 90 -2.12 21.02 13.38
CA THR A 90 -3.35 21.70 12.93
C THR A 90 -3.56 23.05 13.61
N ASN A 91 -4.63 23.75 13.23
CA ASN A 91 -4.97 25.04 13.81
C ASN A 91 -5.41 24.88 15.28
N ASN A 92 -5.22 25.90 16.10
CA ASN A 92 -5.79 25.95 17.45
C ASN A 92 -7.32 25.76 17.45
N GLY A 93 -7.84 24.92 18.34
CA GLY A 93 -9.24 24.52 18.47
C GLY A 93 -9.70 23.45 17.46
N TYR A 94 -8.77 22.78 16.78
CA TYR A 94 -9.07 21.76 15.76
C TYR A 94 -8.50 20.37 16.10
N ALA A 95 -7.89 20.19 17.28
CA ALA A 95 -7.22 18.94 17.67
C ALA A 95 -8.06 17.68 17.42
N ASP A 96 -9.34 17.74 17.80
CA ASP A 96 -10.24 16.59 17.77
C ASP A 96 -11.01 16.47 16.45
N SER A 97 -10.79 17.38 15.48
CA SER A 97 -11.63 17.49 14.28
C SER A 97 -11.68 16.19 13.49
N LEU A 98 -10.53 15.53 13.29
CA LEU A 98 -10.46 14.28 12.52
C LEU A 98 -11.09 13.10 13.28
N GLU A 99 -10.97 13.10 14.61
CA GLU A 99 -11.62 12.08 15.46
C GLU A 99 -13.15 12.25 15.45
N ILE A 100 -13.66 13.48 15.57
CA ILE A 100 -15.09 13.79 15.48
C ILE A 100 -15.62 13.45 14.08
N GLY A 101 -14.84 13.78 13.04
CA GLY A 101 -15.20 13.49 11.67
C GLY A 101 -16.45 14.25 11.21
N PHE A 102 -17.42 13.51 10.68
CA PHE A 102 -18.71 14.06 10.21
C PHE A 102 -19.87 13.79 11.18
N GLN A 103 -19.59 13.21 12.36
CA GLN A 103 -20.63 12.78 13.33
C GLN A 103 -21.65 11.78 12.77
N ALA A 104 -21.40 11.18 11.61
CA ALA A 104 -22.23 10.12 11.05
C ALA A 104 -22.17 8.89 11.96
N ARG A 105 -23.33 8.26 12.21
CA ARG A 105 -23.44 6.99 12.95
C ARG A 105 -23.67 5.85 11.97
N PRO A 106 -22.64 5.04 11.64
CA PRO A 106 -22.79 3.94 10.68
C PRO A 106 -23.86 2.93 11.12
N SER A 107 -23.96 2.70 12.43
CA SER A 107 -25.00 1.88 13.06
C SER A 107 -25.84 2.76 13.99
N LEU A 108 -26.91 3.34 13.45
CA LEU A 108 -27.80 4.29 14.15
C LEU A 108 -28.30 3.76 15.50
N PHE A 109 -28.57 2.46 15.59
CA PHE A 109 -29.13 1.81 16.78
C PHE A 109 -28.10 1.13 17.68
N ALA A 110 -26.81 1.22 17.37
CA ALA A 110 -25.77 0.65 18.24
C ALA A 110 -25.80 1.36 19.60
N ARG A 111 -25.96 0.60 20.68
CA ARG A 111 -25.97 1.14 22.06
C ARG A 111 -24.57 1.53 22.53
N GLU A 112 -23.55 0.84 22.02
CA GLU A 112 -22.14 1.14 22.23
C GLU A 112 -21.52 1.62 20.90
N ILE A 113 -21.08 2.87 20.83
CA ILE A 113 -20.42 3.42 19.65
C ILE A 113 -18.93 3.17 19.77
N LYS A 114 -18.38 2.32 18.90
CA LYS A 114 -16.94 2.13 18.77
C LYS A 114 -16.40 3.10 17.72
N LYS A 115 -15.56 4.04 18.15
CA LYS A 115 -14.87 4.96 17.24
C LYS A 115 -13.79 4.20 16.46
N PRO A 116 -13.53 4.55 15.19
CA PRO A 116 -12.38 4.00 14.47
C PRO A 116 -11.06 4.39 15.15
N ASP A 117 -10.08 3.49 15.11
CA ASP A 117 -8.73 3.82 15.55
C ASP A 117 -8.11 4.93 14.70
N LEU A 118 -7.49 5.90 15.36
CA LEU A 118 -6.79 7.01 14.71
C LEU A 118 -5.40 6.58 14.25
N LEU A 119 -5.01 7.04 13.05
CA LEU A 119 -3.66 6.79 12.51
C LEU A 119 -2.58 7.68 13.12
N TYR A 120 -2.96 8.82 13.72
CA TYR A 120 -2.04 9.72 14.42
C TYR A 120 -2.02 9.43 15.93
N LYS A 121 -0.87 9.69 16.56
CA LYS A 121 -0.63 9.42 17.99
C LYS A 121 -0.58 10.66 18.85
N ARG A 122 -0.25 11.81 18.27
CA ARG A 122 -0.12 13.10 18.97
C ARG A 122 -0.64 14.22 18.08
N VAL A 123 -1.18 15.25 18.70
CA VAL A 123 -1.65 16.45 18.01
C VAL A 123 -0.90 17.67 18.54
N VAL A 124 -0.54 18.57 17.63
CA VAL A 124 0.06 19.86 17.94
C VAL A 124 -0.81 20.93 17.30
N GLU A 125 -1.34 21.80 18.14
CA GLU A 125 -2.10 22.96 17.70
C GLU A 125 -1.20 24.20 17.62
N LEU A 126 -1.31 24.92 16.50
CA LEU A 126 -0.63 26.18 16.27
C LEU A 126 -1.66 27.29 16.12
N ASP A 127 -1.43 28.42 16.78
CA ASP A 127 -2.26 29.61 16.59
C ASP A 127 -1.94 30.27 15.25
N VAL A 128 -2.55 29.72 14.21
CA VAL A 128 -2.44 30.19 12.84
C VAL A 128 -3.81 30.06 12.20
N ARG A 129 -4.26 31.09 11.47
CA ARG A 129 -5.58 31.06 10.81
C ARG A 129 -5.58 31.98 9.60
N VAL A 130 -6.16 31.47 8.52
CA VAL A 130 -6.46 32.22 7.30
C VAL A 130 -7.96 32.10 7.06
N ASP A 131 -8.61 33.18 6.62
CA ASP A 131 -10.02 33.14 6.23
C ASP A 131 -10.23 32.58 4.81
N SER A 132 -11.47 32.52 4.33
CA SER A 132 -11.80 32.02 2.99
C SER A 132 -11.34 32.93 1.84
N LYS A 133 -11.01 34.20 2.14
CA LYS A 133 -10.52 35.21 1.20
C LYS A 133 -9.00 35.28 1.15
N GLY A 134 -8.30 34.69 2.13
CA GLY A 134 -6.85 34.68 2.21
C GLY A 134 -6.27 35.66 3.22
N ASN A 135 -7.11 36.34 4.00
CA ASN A 135 -6.65 37.24 5.05
C ASN A 135 -6.12 36.42 6.23
N GLU A 136 -4.93 36.76 6.72
CA GLU A 136 -4.35 36.15 7.91
C GLU A 136 -5.04 36.72 9.16
N LEU A 137 -5.77 35.86 9.88
CA LEU A 137 -6.45 36.21 11.13
C LEU A 137 -5.54 35.98 12.35
N SER A 138 -4.66 34.98 12.27
CA SER A 138 -3.56 34.79 13.21
C SER A 138 -2.31 34.30 12.48
N TYR A 139 -1.15 34.75 12.95
CA TYR A 139 0.13 34.60 12.29
C TYR A 139 0.96 33.47 12.90
N LEU A 140 1.65 32.70 12.06
CA LEU A 140 2.51 31.62 12.52
C LEU A 140 3.70 32.15 13.36
N ASN A 141 3.69 31.88 14.66
CA ASN A 141 4.85 32.09 15.52
C ASN A 141 5.92 31.02 15.24
N LYS A 142 6.97 31.40 14.51
CA LYS A 142 8.04 30.47 14.11
C LYS A 142 8.82 29.87 15.28
N LYS A 143 9.02 30.63 16.37
CA LYS A 143 9.77 30.17 17.55
C LYS A 143 8.97 29.10 18.28
N GLU A 144 7.73 29.41 18.62
CA GLU A 144 6.81 28.47 19.27
C GLU A 144 6.56 27.23 18.40
N THR A 145 6.37 27.42 17.09
CA THR A 145 6.23 26.30 16.14
C THR A 145 7.45 25.39 16.19
N ARG A 146 8.67 25.95 16.21
CA ARG A 146 9.90 25.14 16.30
C ARG A 146 9.95 24.38 17.61
N GLU A 147 9.64 25.01 18.75
CA GLU A 147 9.65 24.38 20.07
C GLU A 147 8.63 23.22 20.14
N LYS A 148 7.39 23.45 19.72
CA LYS A 148 6.34 22.42 19.69
C LYS A 148 6.70 21.25 18.77
N LEU A 149 7.24 21.52 17.58
CA LEU A 149 7.69 20.48 16.67
C LEU A 149 8.93 19.73 17.20
N GLN A 150 9.83 20.42 17.91
CA GLN A 150 10.99 19.79 18.55
C GLN A 150 10.53 18.83 19.64
N HIS A 151 9.60 19.21 20.50
CA HIS A 151 9.03 18.30 21.51
C HIS A 151 8.38 17.05 20.88
N LEU A 152 7.67 17.23 19.77
CA LEU A 152 7.09 16.12 19.02
C LEU A 152 8.18 15.18 18.47
N PHE A 153 9.27 15.74 17.96
CA PHE A 153 10.43 14.99 17.50
C PHE A 153 11.14 14.27 18.66
N ASP A 154 11.36 14.93 19.79
CA ASP A 154 12.02 14.34 20.95
C ASP A 154 11.19 13.21 21.56
N ALA A 155 9.86 13.25 21.40
CA ALA A 155 8.94 12.16 21.75
C ALA A 155 8.97 10.96 20.77
N GLY A 156 9.90 10.93 19.82
CA GLY A 156 10.11 9.80 18.91
C GLY A 156 9.31 9.84 17.61
N ILE A 157 8.47 10.86 17.38
CA ILE A 157 7.73 10.99 16.12
C ILE A 157 8.67 11.45 15.00
N ARG A 158 8.63 10.77 13.85
CA ARG A 158 9.47 11.09 12.68
C ARG A 158 8.67 11.40 11.41
N SER A 159 7.36 11.18 11.45
CA SER A 159 6.41 11.48 10.40
C SER A 159 5.33 12.44 10.90
N ILE A 160 5.02 13.48 10.12
CA ILE A 160 3.98 14.45 10.45
C ILE A 160 3.03 14.72 9.29
N ALA A 161 1.77 14.99 9.64
CA ALA A 161 0.75 15.50 8.75
C ALA A 161 0.41 16.94 9.16
N VAL A 162 0.52 17.90 8.24
CA VAL A 162 0.19 19.31 8.50
C VAL A 162 -1.09 19.66 7.77
N VAL A 163 -2.12 20.03 8.54
CA VAL A 163 -3.47 20.28 8.03
C VAL A 163 -4.00 21.58 8.62
N PHE A 164 -4.00 22.64 7.81
CA PHE A 164 -4.62 23.91 8.18
C PHE A 164 -5.90 24.20 7.40
N MET A 165 -6.80 24.96 8.02
CA MET A 165 -7.97 25.54 7.37
C MET A 165 -7.54 26.40 6.18
N HIS A 166 -8.29 26.27 5.08
CA HIS A 166 -8.06 26.97 3.81
C HIS A 166 -6.69 26.79 3.14
N SER A 167 -5.83 25.88 3.63
CA SER A 167 -4.50 25.65 3.05
C SER A 167 -4.53 25.12 1.62
N TYR A 168 -5.62 24.45 1.21
CA TYR A 168 -5.88 24.05 -0.18
C TYR A 168 -5.79 25.22 -1.18
N LYS A 169 -6.04 26.45 -0.71
CA LYS A 169 -5.95 27.68 -1.50
C LYS A 169 -4.81 28.60 -1.02
N PHE A 170 -4.55 28.65 0.29
CA PHE A 170 -3.55 29.53 0.91
C PHE A 170 -2.48 28.73 1.65
N PRO A 171 -1.50 28.14 0.94
CA PRO A 171 -0.59 27.14 1.51
C PRO A 171 0.59 27.72 2.32
N LYS A 172 0.69 29.05 2.43
CA LYS A 172 1.85 29.76 2.98
C LYS A 172 2.27 29.19 4.36
N HIS A 173 1.34 29.02 5.27
CA HIS A 173 1.63 28.54 6.62
C HIS A 173 2.04 27.05 6.66
N GLU A 174 1.39 26.18 5.88
CA GLU A 174 1.81 24.77 5.80
C GLU A 174 3.25 24.65 5.25
N LYS A 175 3.59 25.42 4.22
CA LYS A 175 4.95 25.46 3.66
C LYS A 175 5.98 25.92 4.70
N GLN A 176 5.65 26.94 5.48
CA GLN A 176 6.53 27.43 6.55
C GLN A 176 6.76 26.37 7.64
N VAL A 177 5.71 25.69 8.08
CA VAL A 177 5.80 24.57 9.03
C VAL A 177 6.66 23.44 8.45
N GLY A 178 6.46 23.10 7.17
CA GLY A 178 7.26 22.08 6.48
C GLY A 178 8.75 22.42 6.44
N ILE A 179 9.12 23.68 6.20
CA ILE A 179 10.52 24.13 6.26
C ILE A 179 11.09 23.98 7.68
N ILE A 180 10.33 24.35 8.71
CA ILE A 180 10.78 24.22 10.11
C ILE A 180 10.95 22.75 10.48
N ALA A 181 9.98 21.90 10.17
CA ALA A 181 10.04 20.46 10.42
C ALA A 181 11.24 19.80 9.72
N LYS A 182 11.51 20.18 8.46
CA LYS A 182 12.68 19.67 7.72
C LYS A 182 13.99 20.05 8.40
N LYS A 183 14.09 21.27 8.95
CA LYS A 183 15.27 21.73 9.71
C LYS A 183 15.46 21.02 11.05
N ILE A 184 14.38 20.53 11.66
CA ILE A 184 14.45 19.72 12.90
C ILE A 184 14.92 18.30 12.60
N GLY A 185 14.56 17.76 11.43
CA GLY A 185 14.99 16.42 10.99
C GLY A 185 13.84 15.44 10.77
N PHE A 186 12.59 15.91 10.70
CA PHE A 186 11.46 15.05 10.30
C PHE A 186 11.74 14.46 8.90
N LYS A 187 11.63 13.14 8.79
CA LYS A 187 11.92 12.40 7.55
C LYS A 187 10.75 12.42 6.58
N GLN A 188 9.53 12.42 7.12
CA GLN A 188 8.29 12.49 6.35
C GLN A 188 7.45 13.67 6.82
N ILE A 189 7.07 14.52 5.86
CA ILE A 189 6.25 15.70 6.08
C ILE A 189 5.19 15.73 4.99
N SER A 190 3.95 15.40 5.35
CA SER A 190 2.82 15.45 4.43
C SER A 190 2.06 16.76 4.65
N LEU A 191 2.15 17.68 3.69
CA LEU A 191 1.42 18.95 3.70
C LEU A 191 0.09 18.78 2.99
N SER A 192 -1.01 19.12 3.66
CA SER A 192 -2.34 18.80 3.15
C SER A 192 -2.67 19.46 1.81
N HIS A 193 -2.13 20.65 1.55
CA HIS A 193 -2.29 21.32 0.25
C HIS A 193 -1.54 20.64 -0.90
N GLU A 194 -0.54 19.80 -0.63
CA GLU A 194 0.14 19.00 -1.67
C GLU A 194 -0.52 17.64 -1.84
N VAL A 195 -0.96 17.05 -0.72
CA VAL A 195 -1.50 15.69 -0.69
C VAL A 195 -2.94 15.64 -1.21
N SER A 196 -3.79 16.55 -0.76
CA SER A 196 -5.19 16.61 -1.17
C SER A 196 -5.67 18.07 -1.21
N PRO A 197 -5.39 18.82 -2.30
CA PRO A 197 -5.69 20.26 -2.44
C PRO A 197 -7.19 20.56 -2.62
N LEU A 198 -8.05 19.99 -1.77
CA LEU A 198 -9.50 20.10 -1.85
C LEU A 198 -10.07 20.71 -0.56
N VAL A 199 -11.18 21.43 -0.69
CA VAL A 199 -11.75 22.28 0.38
C VAL A 199 -12.11 21.53 1.66
N LYS A 200 -12.63 20.29 1.57
CA LYS A 200 -13.17 19.52 2.71
C LYS A 200 -12.08 19.20 3.74
N PHE A 201 -12.13 19.84 4.90
CA PHE A 201 -11.10 19.73 5.95
C PHE A 201 -10.90 18.29 6.46
N ILE A 202 -11.99 17.60 6.83
CA ILE A 202 -11.93 16.24 7.37
C ILE A 202 -11.30 15.27 6.37
N SER A 203 -11.87 15.15 5.17
CA SER A 203 -11.36 14.24 4.14
C SER A 203 -9.93 14.58 3.70
N ARG A 204 -9.59 15.87 3.59
CA ARG A 204 -8.22 16.32 3.31
C ARG A 204 -7.26 15.91 4.44
N GLY A 205 -7.67 16.11 5.69
CA GLY A 205 -6.90 15.76 6.86
C GLY A 205 -6.65 14.26 6.95
N ASP A 206 -7.67 13.42 6.86
CA ASP A 206 -7.53 11.96 6.91
C ASP A 206 -6.64 11.43 5.78
N THR A 207 -6.76 11.99 4.56
CA THR A 207 -5.88 11.65 3.43
C THR A 207 -4.43 12.04 3.71
N THR A 208 -4.21 13.20 4.33
CA THR A 208 -2.86 13.70 4.67
C THR A 208 -2.22 12.88 5.77
N VAL A 209 -2.99 12.47 6.78
CA VAL A 209 -2.54 11.56 7.82
C VAL A 209 -2.21 10.19 7.24
N THR A 210 -3.07 9.65 6.37
CA THR A 210 -2.83 8.38 5.67
C THR A 210 -1.53 8.42 4.86
N ASP A 211 -1.30 9.51 4.13
CA ASP A 211 -0.07 9.72 3.38
C ASP A 211 1.17 9.75 4.30
N ALA A 212 1.12 10.47 5.42
CA ALA A 212 2.20 10.53 6.40
C ALA A 212 2.46 9.15 7.05
N TYR A 213 1.40 8.37 7.25
CA TYR A 213 1.44 7.05 7.89
C TYR A 213 2.10 6.00 6.99
N LEU A 214 1.79 6.02 5.68
CA LEU A 214 2.20 4.98 4.72
C LEU A 214 3.45 5.33 3.91
N SER A 215 3.69 6.60 3.60
CA SER A 215 4.82 7.01 2.75
C SER A 215 6.19 6.56 3.25
N PRO A 216 6.52 6.59 4.57
CA PRO A 216 7.82 6.14 5.05
C PRO A 216 8.09 4.65 4.74
N LEU A 217 7.07 3.81 4.83
CA LEU A 217 7.18 2.38 4.53
C LEU A 217 7.48 2.16 3.05
N LEU A 218 6.78 2.87 2.17
CA LEU A 218 7.01 2.79 0.73
C LEU A 218 8.38 3.33 0.33
N HIS A 219 8.84 4.43 0.94
CA HIS A 219 10.17 4.96 0.69
C HIS A 219 11.25 3.95 1.08
N ARG A 220 11.13 3.28 2.24
CA ARG A 220 12.06 2.21 2.63
C ARG A 220 12.08 1.08 1.61
N TYR A 221 10.92 0.68 1.10
CA TYR A 221 10.81 -0.37 0.08
C TYR A 221 11.44 0.04 -1.26
N VAL A 222 11.17 1.27 -1.71
CA VAL A 222 11.78 1.85 -2.92
C VAL A 222 13.31 1.91 -2.77
N GLU A 223 13.81 2.40 -1.64
CA GLU A 223 15.25 2.49 -1.38
C GLU A 223 15.91 1.10 -1.29
N GLN A 224 15.23 0.12 -0.70
CA GLN A 224 15.70 -1.27 -0.72
C GLN A 224 15.87 -1.79 -2.15
N ILE A 225 14.89 -1.54 -3.03
CA ILE A 225 15.00 -1.91 -4.46
C ILE A 225 16.14 -1.14 -5.13
N ARG A 226 16.23 0.18 -4.95
CA ARG A 226 17.29 0.99 -5.55
C ARG A 226 18.69 0.57 -5.08
N SER A 227 18.83 0.17 -3.83
CA SER A 227 20.12 -0.21 -3.22
C SER A 227 20.83 -1.37 -3.92
N VAL A 228 20.12 -2.19 -4.69
CA VAL A 228 20.72 -3.35 -5.37
C VAL A 228 21.23 -3.06 -6.78
N PHE A 229 20.92 -1.88 -7.32
CA PHE A 229 21.40 -1.45 -8.63
C PHE A 229 22.75 -0.72 -8.53
N ASP A 230 23.45 -0.63 -9.66
CA ASP A 230 24.66 0.21 -9.78
C ASP A 230 24.34 1.71 -9.65
N ASP A 231 25.38 2.55 -9.59
CA ASP A 231 25.26 3.97 -9.27
C ASP A 231 24.52 4.81 -10.35
N ASN A 232 24.18 4.24 -11.51
CA ASN A 232 23.46 4.92 -12.58
C ASN A 232 21.93 4.98 -12.33
N LEU A 233 21.50 5.12 -11.08
CA LEU A 233 20.08 5.08 -10.66
C LEU A 233 19.18 6.08 -11.39
N ASN A 234 19.73 7.19 -11.88
CA ASN A 234 18.97 8.19 -12.64
C ASN A 234 18.48 7.67 -14.00
N GLN A 235 19.10 6.61 -14.53
CA GLN A 235 18.69 5.95 -15.78
C GLN A 235 17.69 4.81 -15.53
N LEU A 236 17.45 4.44 -14.26
CA LEU A 236 16.55 3.35 -13.90
C LEU A 236 15.11 3.80 -14.05
N ASN A 237 14.41 3.23 -15.03
CA ASN A 237 12.98 3.44 -15.22
C ASN A 237 12.17 2.52 -14.28
N LEU A 238 12.13 2.88 -12.99
CA LEU A 238 11.37 2.20 -11.94
C LEU A 238 10.02 2.90 -11.73
N LEU A 239 8.95 2.18 -12.08
CA LEU A 239 7.57 2.66 -12.08
C LEU A 239 6.72 1.84 -11.13
N PHE A 240 5.81 2.50 -10.41
CA PHE A 240 4.86 1.88 -9.50
C PHE A 240 3.43 2.11 -9.97
N MET A 241 2.60 1.07 -9.87
CA MET A 241 1.16 1.14 -10.09
C MET A 241 0.52 1.99 -8.97
N THR A 242 -0.45 2.81 -9.33
CA THR A 242 -1.23 3.63 -8.39
C THR A 242 -2.66 3.13 -8.29
N SER A 243 -3.36 3.49 -7.22
CA SER A 243 -4.78 3.16 -6.98
C SER A 243 -5.70 3.57 -8.13
N SER A 244 -5.31 4.56 -8.93
CA SER A 244 -6.04 5.07 -10.08
C SER A 244 -5.89 4.23 -11.36
N GLY A 245 -5.06 3.17 -11.34
CA GLY A 245 -4.74 2.32 -12.49
C GLY A 245 -3.63 2.86 -13.41
N GLY A 246 -2.91 3.90 -12.97
CA GLY A 246 -1.79 4.50 -13.69
C GLY A 246 -0.42 4.07 -13.15
N LEU A 247 0.65 4.37 -13.88
CA LEU A 247 2.03 4.20 -13.42
C LEU A 247 2.62 5.56 -13.03
N THR A 248 3.36 5.61 -11.93
CA THR A 248 4.14 6.78 -11.50
C THR A 248 5.59 6.40 -11.22
N SER A 249 6.51 7.36 -11.27
CA SER A 249 7.91 7.10 -10.93
C SER A 249 8.07 6.88 -9.43
N ALA A 250 9.09 6.11 -9.04
CA ALA A 250 9.39 5.81 -7.64
C ALA A 250 9.48 7.06 -6.73
N ASN A 251 10.01 8.17 -7.25
CA ASN A 251 10.17 9.42 -6.49
C ASN A 251 8.85 10.18 -6.26
N LEU A 252 7.82 9.90 -7.07
CA LEU A 252 6.50 10.53 -6.97
C LEU A 252 5.47 9.61 -6.30
N PHE A 253 5.87 8.41 -5.91
CA PHE A 253 4.98 7.41 -5.34
C PHE A 253 4.70 7.72 -3.86
N ARG A 254 3.44 8.05 -3.57
CA ARG A 254 2.98 8.48 -2.25
C ARG A 254 2.15 7.39 -1.58
N GLY A 255 2.16 7.38 -0.25
CA GLY A 255 1.43 6.43 0.60
C GLY A 255 -0.04 6.30 0.23
N LYS A 256 -0.71 7.44 0.01
CA LYS A 256 -2.13 7.50 -0.35
C LYS A 256 -2.45 6.88 -1.72
N ASP A 257 -1.49 6.85 -2.65
CA ASP A 257 -1.69 6.41 -4.04
C ASP A 257 -1.33 4.94 -4.24
N ALA A 258 -0.82 4.28 -3.20
CA ALA A 258 -0.39 2.88 -3.24
C ALA A 258 -1.47 1.89 -2.78
N ILE A 259 -2.52 2.39 -2.14
CA ILE A 259 -3.59 1.58 -1.57
C ILE A 259 -4.37 0.92 -2.72
N LEU A 260 -4.53 -0.39 -2.69
CA LEU A 260 -5.16 -1.18 -3.77
C LEU A 260 -4.48 -1.06 -5.15
N SER A 261 -3.18 -0.72 -5.19
CA SER A 261 -2.45 -0.59 -6.46
C SER A 261 -2.28 -1.91 -7.22
N GLY A 262 -2.06 -3.03 -6.53
CA GLY A 262 -1.98 -4.37 -7.16
C GLY A 262 -3.27 -4.73 -7.91
N PRO A 263 -4.43 -4.77 -7.22
CA PRO A 263 -5.73 -5.03 -7.84
C PRO A 263 -6.07 -4.07 -8.99
N ALA A 264 -5.67 -2.80 -8.88
CA ALA A 264 -5.86 -1.84 -9.97
C ALA A 264 -5.15 -2.28 -11.26
N GLY A 265 -3.93 -2.82 -11.16
CA GLY A 265 -3.21 -3.39 -12.30
C GLY A 265 -3.93 -4.60 -12.91
N GLY A 266 -4.47 -5.49 -12.07
CA GLY A 266 -5.27 -6.64 -12.51
C GLY A 266 -6.51 -6.23 -13.29
N ILE A 267 -7.23 -5.20 -12.84
CA ILE A 267 -8.42 -4.67 -13.54
C ILE A 267 -8.05 -4.05 -14.88
N ILE A 268 -6.99 -3.24 -14.94
CA ILE A 268 -6.53 -2.66 -16.21
C ILE A 268 -6.11 -3.76 -17.19
N GLY A 269 -5.44 -4.81 -16.69
CA GLY A 269 -5.12 -6.01 -17.46
C GLY A 269 -6.38 -6.70 -17.99
N ALA A 270 -7.35 -6.98 -17.12
CA ALA A 270 -8.60 -7.64 -17.48
C ALA A 270 -9.40 -6.86 -18.54
N ILE A 271 -9.49 -5.53 -18.41
CA ILE A 271 -10.13 -4.66 -19.41
C ILE A 271 -9.40 -4.77 -20.75
N LYS A 272 -8.07 -4.70 -20.76
CA LYS A 272 -7.30 -4.85 -22.00
C LYS A 272 -7.42 -6.24 -22.61
N THR A 273 -7.48 -7.29 -21.80
CA THR A 273 -7.74 -8.66 -22.29
C THR A 273 -9.17 -8.80 -22.83
N SER A 274 -10.16 -8.15 -22.20
CA SER A 274 -11.55 -8.25 -22.64
C SER A 274 -11.78 -7.60 -24.00
N GLU A 275 -11.06 -6.52 -24.31
CA GLU A 275 -11.05 -5.87 -25.63
C GLU A 275 -10.71 -6.87 -26.75
N TYR A 276 -9.73 -7.76 -26.54
CA TYR A 276 -9.36 -8.80 -27.52
C TYR A 276 -10.45 -9.88 -27.69
N SER A 277 -11.22 -10.16 -26.65
CA SER A 277 -12.32 -11.13 -26.68
C SER A 277 -13.64 -10.56 -27.21
N GLY A 278 -13.72 -9.24 -27.43
CA GLY A 278 -14.98 -8.54 -27.74
C GLY A 278 -15.94 -8.40 -26.55
N ALA A 279 -15.57 -8.87 -25.35
CA ALA A 279 -16.36 -8.70 -24.13
C ALA A 279 -16.31 -7.25 -23.64
N LYS A 280 -17.42 -6.53 -23.83
CA LYS A 280 -17.58 -5.11 -23.47
C LYS A 280 -17.98 -4.88 -22.01
N LYS A 281 -18.46 -5.94 -21.34
CA LYS A 281 -18.88 -5.92 -19.95
C LYS A 281 -18.25 -7.11 -19.23
N ILE A 282 -17.53 -6.85 -18.14
CA ILE A 282 -16.84 -7.88 -17.37
C ILE A 282 -17.03 -7.65 -15.88
N ILE A 283 -17.00 -8.74 -15.14
CA ILE A 283 -16.79 -8.75 -13.69
C ILE A 283 -15.43 -9.41 -13.48
N THR A 284 -14.51 -8.70 -12.82
CA THR A 284 -13.22 -9.27 -12.43
C THR A 284 -13.40 -9.99 -11.11
N PHE A 285 -12.74 -11.14 -10.96
CA PHE A 285 -12.69 -11.88 -9.71
C PHE A 285 -11.25 -12.35 -9.53
N ASP A 286 -10.53 -11.69 -8.63
CA ASP A 286 -9.14 -12.00 -8.30
C ASP A 286 -9.05 -12.47 -6.85
N MET A 287 -8.83 -13.76 -6.63
CA MET A 287 -8.69 -14.34 -5.30
C MET A 287 -7.24 -14.77 -5.07
N GLY A 288 -6.59 -14.07 -4.14
CA GLY A 288 -5.26 -14.41 -3.67
C GLY A 288 -5.28 -15.33 -2.44
N GLY A 289 -4.17 -15.34 -1.70
CA GLY A 289 -4.09 -16.04 -0.42
C GLY A 289 -4.70 -15.27 0.76
N THR A 290 -4.86 -13.95 0.66
CA THR A 290 -5.30 -13.10 1.79
C THR A 290 -6.66 -12.46 1.56
N SER A 291 -6.94 -12.06 0.32
CA SER A 291 -8.13 -11.31 -0.06
C SER A 291 -8.67 -11.74 -1.42
N THR A 292 -9.92 -11.33 -1.68
CA THR A 292 -10.57 -11.41 -2.98
C THR A 292 -10.97 -10.01 -3.40
N ASP A 293 -10.55 -9.61 -4.60
CA ASP A 293 -10.83 -8.31 -5.19
C ASP A 293 -11.76 -8.46 -6.40
N VAL A 294 -12.88 -7.72 -6.36
CA VAL A 294 -13.94 -7.77 -7.37
C VAL A 294 -14.20 -6.37 -7.92
N ALA A 295 -14.24 -6.25 -9.24
CA ALA A 295 -14.60 -5.01 -9.91
C ALA A 295 -15.53 -5.27 -11.08
N HIS A 296 -16.27 -4.23 -11.45
CA HIS A 296 -17.17 -4.24 -12.59
C HIS A 296 -16.67 -3.25 -13.64
N TYR A 297 -16.73 -3.65 -14.91
CA TYR A 297 -16.49 -2.78 -16.04
C TYR A 297 -17.61 -2.93 -17.07
N SER A 298 -18.20 -1.81 -17.47
CA SER A 298 -19.22 -1.75 -18.53
C SER A 298 -18.96 -0.58 -19.48
N GLY A 299 -17.78 -0.54 -20.07
CA GLY A 299 -17.38 0.44 -21.09
C GLY A 299 -16.74 1.72 -20.54
N ILE A 300 -16.79 1.95 -19.23
CA ILE A 300 -16.08 3.03 -18.54
C ILE A 300 -15.31 2.48 -17.34
N ILE A 301 -14.13 3.03 -17.09
CA ILE A 301 -13.36 2.72 -15.89
C ILE A 301 -14.01 3.47 -14.72
N GLU A 302 -14.72 2.73 -13.87
CA GLU A 302 -15.37 3.27 -12.68
C GLU A 302 -14.32 3.70 -11.65
N LYS A 303 -14.48 4.92 -11.12
CA LYS A 303 -13.59 5.48 -10.10
C LYS A 303 -14.39 5.98 -8.91
N GLU A 304 -13.86 5.77 -7.72
CA GLU A 304 -14.33 6.39 -6.50
C GLU A 304 -13.34 7.48 -6.05
N PHE A 305 -13.88 8.59 -5.57
CA PHE A 305 -13.09 9.76 -5.17
C PHE A 305 -13.07 9.97 -3.66
N GLU A 306 -14.09 9.47 -2.95
CA GLU A 306 -14.16 9.43 -1.50
C GLU A 306 -14.40 7.96 -1.13
N THR A 307 -13.43 7.37 -0.44
CA THR A 307 -13.45 5.96 -0.04
C THR A 307 -13.18 5.83 1.46
N GLU A 308 -13.65 4.75 2.05
CA GLU A 308 -13.34 4.39 3.43
C GLU A 308 -12.69 3.01 3.43
N ILE A 309 -11.43 2.96 3.86
CA ILE A 309 -10.64 1.71 3.92
C ILE A 309 -10.15 1.54 5.34
N ALA A 310 -10.47 0.40 5.95
CA ALA A 310 -10.13 0.11 7.34
C ALA A 310 -10.63 1.19 8.33
N GLY A 311 -11.83 1.73 8.11
CA GLY A 311 -12.40 2.82 8.92
C GLY A 311 -11.77 4.19 8.69
N ILE A 312 -10.82 4.31 7.76
CA ILE A 312 -10.12 5.56 7.45
C ILE A 312 -10.68 6.13 6.16
N ARG A 313 -11.23 7.34 6.27
CA ARG A 313 -11.78 8.09 5.14
C ARG A 313 -10.64 8.67 4.34
N MET A 314 -10.73 8.63 3.02
CA MET A 314 -9.71 9.20 2.16
C MET A 314 -10.30 9.73 0.87
N ARG A 315 -9.64 10.74 0.33
CA ARG A 315 -10.07 11.44 -0.88
C ARG A 315 -8.98 11.34 -1.93
N VAL A 316 -8.89 10.17 -2.54
CA VAL A 316 -7.93 9.82 -3.59
C VAL A 316 -8.71 9.18 -4.72
N PRO A 317 -8.47 9.54 -6.00
CA PRO A 317 -9.07 8.85 -7.12
C PRO A 317 -8.56 7.39 -7.16
N MET A 318 -9.46 6.45 -6.89
CA MET A 318 -9.17 5.01 -6.95
C MET A 318 -10.07 4.34 -7.97
N LEU A 319 -9.62 3.23 -8.57
CA LEU A 319 -10.54 2.34 -9.26
C LEU A 319 -11.57 1.83 -8.26
N LYS A 320 -12.82 1.64 -8.71
CA LYS A 320 -13.87 1.09 -7.87
C LYS A 320 -13.67 -0.42 -7.71
N ILE A 321 -13.11 -0.82 -6.57
CA ILE A 321 -12.77 -2.20 -6.24
C ILE A 321 -13.46 -2.56 -4.93
N ASN A 322 -14.15 -3.70 -4.90
CA ASN A 322 -14.66 -4.28 -3.68
C ASN A 322 -13.72 -5.38 -3.22
N THR A 323 -13.16 -5.23 -2.03
CA THR A 323 -12.25 -6.21 -1.42
C THR A 323 -12.96 -6.94 -0.29
N VAL A 324 -12.86 -8.27 -0.30
CA VAL A 324 -13.28 -9.14 0.80
C VAL A 324 -12.05 -9.79 1.42
N ALA A 325 -11.96 -9.80 2.75
CA ALA A 325 -10.88 -10.44 3.50
C ALA A 325 -11.02 -11.98 3.54
N ALA A 326 -11.09 -12.59 2.36
CA ALA A 326 -11.19 -14.02 2.15
C ALA A 326 -10.30 -14.44 0.98
N GLY A 327 -9.47 -15.47 1.18
CA GLY A 327 -8.57 -16.02 0.16
C GLY A 327 -8.11 -17.43 0.52
N GLY A 328 -7.15 -17.97 -0.22
CA GLY A 328 -6.63 -19.34 -0.01
C GLY A 328 -6.02 -19.57 1.38
N GLY A 329 -5.34 -18.58 1.94
CA GLY A 329 -4.74 -18.63 3.27
C GLY A 329 -5.68 -18.23 4.40
N SER A 330 -6.97 -17.95 4.14
CA SER A 330 -7.92 -17.65 5.21
C SER A 330 -8.05 -18.83 6.17
N ILE A 331 -7.88 -18.55 7.46
CA ILE A 331 -7.82 -19.57 8.52
C ILE A 331 -9.22 -20.16 8.74
N LEU A 332 -9.28 -21.48 8.77
CA LEU A 332 -10.46 -22.24 9.15
C LEU A 332 -10.41 -22.51 10.65
N HIS A 333 -11.45 -22.10 11.38
CA HIS A 333 -11.56 -22.39 12.81
C HIS A 333 -13.02 -22.70 13.19
N PHE A 334 -13.19 -23.48 14.25
CA PHE A 334 -14.49 -23.74 14.86
C PHE A 334 -14.65 -22.83 16.08
N ASP A 335 -15.72 -22.05 16.13
CA ASP A 335 -15.97 -21.09 17.22
C ASP A 335 -16.69 -21.71 18.44
N GLY A 336 -17.04 -22.99 18.36
CA GLY A 336 -17.88 -23.69 19.33
C GLY A 336 -19.27 -24.07 18.78
N GLU A 337 -19.72 -23.43 17.70
CA GLU A 337 -21.02 -23.67 17.07
C GLU A 337 -20.90 -24.03 15.59
N ARG A 338 -20.07 -23.30 14.84
CA ARG A 338 -19.88 -23.50 13.40
C ARG A 338 -18.43 -23.27 12.98
N PHE A 339 -18.09 -23.82 11.83
CA PHE A 339 -16.83 -23.48 11.17
C PHE A 339 -16.93 -22.10 10.54
N GLN A 340 -15.92 -21.27 10.80
CA GLN A 340 -15.75 -19.95 10.23
C GLN A 340 -14.47 -19.89 9.37
N VAL A 341 -14.50 -19.02 8.36
CA VAL A 341 -13.39 -18.79 7.44
C VAL A 341 -12.95 -17.33 7.56
N GLY A 342 -11.68 -17.10 7.93
CA GLY A 342 -11.16 -15.76 8.14
C GLY A 342 -11.75 -15.06 9.38
N PRO A 343 -11.58 -13.73 9.52
CA PRO A 343 -10.87 -12.84 8.59
C PRO A 343 -9.34 -12.97 8.65
N LEU A 344 -8.80 -13.71 9.64
CA LEU A 344 -7.37 -13.95 9.76
C LEU A 344 -6.84 -14.82 8.61
N SER A 345 -5.62 -14.54 8.17
CA SER A 345 -4.94 -15.27 7.10
C SER A 345 -3.57 -15.75 7.55
N ALA A 346 -3.16 -16.92 7.06
CA ALA A 346 -1.84 -17.50 7.30
C ALA A 346 -0.72 -16.86 6.44
N GLY A 347 -1.08 -16.03 5.45
CA GLY A 347 -0.11 -15.33 4.60
C GLY A 347 0.78 -16.25 3.76
N ALA A 348 2.03 -15.82 3.52
CA ALA A 348 3.07 -16.63 2.86
C ALA A 348 3.90 -17.48 3.84
N ASN A 349 4.07 -16.99 5.08
CA ASN A 349 4.93 -17.57 6.10
C ASN A 349 4.26 -17.40 7.48
N PRO A 350 3.91 -18.48 8.21
CA PRO A 350 4.14 -19.88 7.85
C PRO A 350 3.26 -20.37 6.68
N GLY A 351 2.24 -19.61 6.28
CA GLY A 351 1.31 -20.01 5.21
C GLY A 351 0.36 -21.13 5.63
N PRO A 352 -0.44 -21.69 4.70
CA PRO A 352 -1.24 -22.89 4.90
C PRO A 352 -0.46 -24.06 5.50
N ALA A 353 -1.13 -24.93 6.25
CA ALA A 353 -0.49 -26.11 6.85
C ALA A 353 0.18 -27.02 5.79
N CYS A 354 -0.44 -27.16 4.61
CA CYS A 354 0.12 -27.90 3.47
C CYS A 354 1.39 -27.29 2.85
N TYR A 355 1.85 -26.13 3.33
CA TYR A 355 3.14 -25.56 2.94
C TYR A 355 4.31 -26.19 3.73
N ASP A 356 4.06 -27.07 4.69
CA ASP A 356 5.12 -27.75 5.46
C ASP A 356 6.03 -26.76 6.24
N MET A 357 5.43 -25.68 6.75
CA MET A 357 6.12 -24.59 7.44
C MET A 357 5.50 -24.28 8.82
N GLY A 358 4.70 -25.20 9.37
CA GLY A 358 4.03 -25.03 10.67
C GLY A 358 2.78 -24.14 10.65
N GLY A 359 2.14 -24.02 9.49
CA GLY A 359 0.94 -23.22 9.28
C GLY A 359 -0.35 -23.77 9.91
N PRO A 360 -1.39 -22.95 10.12
CA PRO A 360 -2.72 -23.40 10.56
C PRO A 360 -3.53 -24.01 9.40
N LEU A 361 -4.68 -24.60 9.70
CA LEU A 361 -5.66 -25.05 8.70
C LEU A 361 -6.30 -23.87 7.96
N THR A 362 -6.32 -23.93 6.62
CA THR A 362 -6.79 -22.86 5.73
C THR A 362 -7.66 -23.36 4.57
N VAL A 363 -8.22 -22.44 3.78
CA VAL A 363 -8.98 -22.75 2.56
C VAL A 363 -8.15 -23.52 1.52
N THR A 364 -6.85 -23.23 1.40
CA THR A 364 -5.92 -23.96 0.51
C THR A 364 -5.79 -25.40 0.94
N ASP A 365 -5.72 -25.66 2.25
CA ASP A 365 -5.67 -27.02 2.80
C ASP A 365 -6.94 -27.81 2.48
N ALA A 366 -8.12 -27.19 2.67
CA ALA A 366 -9.39 -27.80 2.32
C ALA A 366 -9.48 -28.12 0.81
N ASN A 367 -9.02 -27.20 -0.05
CA ASN A 367 -9.00 -27.45 -1.49
C ASN A 367 -8.00 -28.55 -1.89
N LEU A 368 -6.91 -28.73 -1.16
CA LEU A 368 -5.98 -29.82 -1.34
C LEU A 368 -6.61 -31.17 -0.94
N ILE A 369 -7.21 -31.25 0.25
CA ILE A 369 -7.90 -32.47 0.74
C ILE A 369 -9.02 -32.89 -0.22
N LEU A 370 -9.79 -31.93 -0.73
CA LEU A 370 -10.88 -32.17 -1.69
C LEU A 370 -10.39 -32.51 -3.11
N GLY A 371 -9.08 -32.53 -3.36
CA GLY A 371 -8.49 -32.82 -4.67
C GLY A 371 -8.70 -31.73 -5.72
N ARG A 372 -9.16 -30.54 -5.32
CA ARG A 372 -9.28 -29.37 -6.23
C ARG A 372 -7.92 -28.79 -6.57
N LEU A 373 -6.99 -28.82 -5.62
CA LEU A 373 -5.58 -28.52 -5.86
C LEU A 373 -4.81 -29.83 -6.06
N GLN A 374 -4.07 -29.89 -7.16
CA GLN A 374 -3.26 -31.04 -7.54
C GLN A 374 -1.78 -30.73 -7.31
N PRO A 375 -1.11 -31.27 -6.26
CA PRO A 375 0.26 -30.92 -5.90
C PRO A 375 1.27 -31.01 -7.04
N LYS A 376 1.07 -31.98 -7.96
CA LYS A 376 1.95 -32.19 -9.11
C LYS A 376 2.03 -31.00 -10.07
N TYR A 377 0.99 -30.16 -10.11
CA TYR A 377 0.92 -28.97 -10.98
C TYR A 377 1.09 -27.66 -10.21
N PHE A 378 1.25 -27.73 -8.88
CA PHE A 378 1.46 -26.55 -8.07
C PHE A 378 2.95 -26.19 -8.01
N PRO A 379 3.33 -24.90 -7.92
CA PRO A 379 4.72 -24.51 -7.77
C PRO A 379 5.41 -25.19 -6.59
N LYS A 380 6.65 -25.66 -6.80
CA LYS A 380 7.46 -26.31 -5.77
C LYS A 380 8.27 -25.29 -5.00
N LEU A 381 7.61 -24.57 -4.09
CA LEU A 381 8.17 -23.41 -3.39
C LEU A 381 8.18 -23.56 -1.86
N PHE A 382 7.68 -24.68 -1.33
CA PHE A 382 7.35 -24.81 0.10
C PHE A 382 8.34 -25.68 0.87
N GLY A 383 8.06 -25.85 2.16
CA GLY A 383 8.89 -26.58 3.11
C GLY A 383 10.19 -25.87 3.48
N PRO A 384 10.98 -26.44 4.41
CA PRO A 384 12.19 -25.80 4.95
C PRO A 384 13.27 -25.54 3.91
N ASN A 385 13.31 -26.37 2.86
CA ASN A 385 14.23 -26.21 1.73
C ASN A 385 13.67 -25.30 0.63
N GLY A 386 12.41 -24.84 0.74
CA GLY A 386 11.62 -24.08 -0.22
C GLY A 386 11.62 -24.64 -1.64
N GLN A 387 11.60 -25.97 -1.76
CA GLN A 387 11.58 -26.73 -3.03
C GLN A 387 10.54 -27.84 -3.00
N ASN A 388 9.74 -27.95 -1.94
CA ASN A 388 8.72 -28.97 -1.79
C ASN A 388 7.44 -28.56 -2.51
N ALA A 389 6.69 -29.57 -2.99
CA ALA A 389 5.30 -29.39 -3.38
C ALA A 389 4.40 -29.27 -2.13
N LEU A 390 3.11 -29.01 -2.33
CA LEU A 390 2.14 -29.08 -1.23
C LEU A 390 2.13 -30.50 -0.63
N ILE A 391 2.13 -30.59 0.69
CA ILE A 391 2.03 -31.88 1.40
C ILE A 391 0.58 -32.15 1.80
N PRO A 392 0.11 -33.41 1.72
CA PRO A 392 -1.14 -33.81 2.35
C PRO A 392 -1.08 -33.58 3.87
N LEU A 393 -2.21 -33.18 4.47
CA LEU A 393 -2.35 -33.00 5.91
C LEU A 393 -2.46 -34.32 6.68
#